data_AF-A0A2W4PDZ3-F1
#
_entry.id   AF-A0A2W4PDZ3-F1
#
_cell.length_a   1.000
_cell.length_b   1.000
_cell.length_c   1.000
_cell.angle_alpha   90.00
_cell.angle_beta   90.00
_cell.angle_gamma   90.00
#
_symmetry.space_group_name_H-M   'P 1'
#
loop_
_entity.id
_entity.type
_entity.pdbx_description
1 polymer ?
#
loop_
_entity_poly.entity_id
_entity_poly.type
_entity_poly.pdbx_seq_one_letter_code
_entity_poly.pdbx_strand_id
1 'polypeptide(L)'
;MDPLPRRLNPAAVRGTELHRRIELHQKGMIPLPIDDTPSYDAVAEDDWSPGAYDTYLRSRFADRQAALVEQPFNLEVGRTVIRGRIDAIYVEGDRWEIVDFKSGLPSDDPNRLVQLQAYAVAANDVDFGLPSPADLRVTFAYLGGGGHEETHVADRGWTERARDAVTGLVSGIESGAFEETPGTWCRHCDFVRFCPAGREFLGG
;
A
#
# COMPACT_ATOMS: atom_id res chain seq x y z
N MET A 1 6.92 -3.24 22.58
CA MET A 1 6.70 -4.60 22.04
C MET A 1 7.41 -4.65 20.72
N ASP A 2 8.41 -5.51 20.57
CA ASP A 2 8.98 -5.77 19.25
C ASP A 2 7.92 -6.45 18.38
N PRO A 3 7.84 -6.11 17.08
CA PRO A 3 6.95 -6.81 16.16
C PRO A 3 7.27 -8.31 16.20
N LEU A 4 6.23 -9.13 16.22
CA LEU A 4 6.41 -10.58 16.14
C LEU A 4 7.26 -10.91 14.90
N PRO A 5 8.28 -11.78 15.03
CA PRO A 5 9.09 -12.19 13.90
C PRO A 5 8.18 -12.78 12.83
N ARG A 6 8.03 -12.10 11.70
CA ARG A 6 7.39 -12.65 10.52
C ARG A 6 8.45 -13.36 9.70
N ARG A 7 8.11 -14.53 9.17
CA ARG A 7 8.95 -15.17 8.16
C ARG A 7 9.01 -14.22 6.97
N LEU A 8 10.21 -13.76 6.60
CA LEU A 8 10.40 -12.94 5.41
C LEU A 8 9.98 -13.79 4.19
N ASN A 9 8.82 -13.48 3.63
CA ASN A 9 8.38 -14.07 2.37
C ASN A 9 9.12 -13.32 1.23
N PRO A 10 9.67 -14.02 0.22
CA PRO A 10 10.32 -13.37 -0.92
C PRO A 10 9.48 -12.27 -1.59
N ALA A 11 8.14 -12.37 -1.57
CA ALA A 11 7.27 -11.30 -2.04
C ALA A 11 7.44 -9.98 -1.26
N ALA A 12 7.62 -10.04 0.07
CA ALA A 12 7.82 -8.86 0.91
C ALA A 12 9.19 -8.22 0.67
N VAL A 13 10.22 -9.04 0.41
CA VAL A 13 11.56 -8.54 0.03
C VAL A 13 11.50 -7.81 -1.31
N ARG A 14 10.82 -8.41 -2.31
CA ARG A 14 10.61 -7.79 -3.63
C ARG A 14 9.85 -6.46 -3.54
N GLY A 15 8.78 -6.41 -2.72
CA GLY A 15 8.05 -5.17 -2.47
C GLY A 15 8.96 -4.09 -1.89
N THR A 16 9.73 -4.42 -0.84
CA THR A 16 10.65 -3.46 -0.20
C THR A 16 11.67 -2.89 -1.18
N GLU A 17 12.29 -3.75 -2.01
CA GLU A 17 13.27 -3.29 -3.00
C GLU A 17 12.62 -2.47 -4.12
N LEU A 18 11.39 -2.80 -4.53
CA LEU A 18 10.66 -2.00 -5.51
C LEU A 18 10.43 -0.57 -5.02
N HIS A 19 9.91 -0.40 -3.79
CA HIS A 19 9.68 0.93 -3.22
C HIS A 19 11.00 1.71 -3.10
N ARG A 20 12.09 1.05 -2.67
CA ARG A 20 13.42 1.66 -2.61
C ARG A 20 13.90 2.16 -3.98
N ARG A 21 13.73 1.36 -5.04
CA ARG A 21 14.11 1.77 -6.40
C ARG A 21 13.27 2.95 -6.90
N ILE A 22 11.96 2.96 -6.63
CA ILE A 22 11.05 4.07 -6.97
C ILE A 22 11.45 5.35 -6.20
N GLU A 23 11.75 5.24 -4.91
CA GLU A 23 12.20 6.37 -4.09
C GLU A 23 13.48 7.00 -4.65
N LEU A 24 14.48 6.16 -4.97
CA LEU A 24 15.74 6.62 -5.56
C LEU A 24 15.50 7.29 -6.92
N HIS A 25 14.66 6.70 -7.77
CA HIS A 25 14.27 7.28 -9.05
C HIS A 25 13.65 8.67 -8.90
N GLN A 26 12.66 8.81 -8.01
CA GLN A 26 11.99 10.10 -7.75
C GLN A 26 12.93 11.16 -7.16
N LYS A 27 13.99 10.74 -6.47
CA LYS A 27 15.06 11.63 -5.99
C LYS A 27 16.10 12.00 -7.05
N GLY A 28 15.91 11.57 -8.31
CA GLY A 28 16.89 11.76 -9.38
C GLY A 28 18.19 10.99 -9.17
N MET A 29 18.18 10.00 -8.27
CA MET A 29 19.31 9.11 -8.04
C MET A 29 19.16 7.89 -8.93
N ILE A 30 20.22 7.53 -9.64
CA ILE A 30 20.26 6.24 -10.33
C ILE A 30 20.35 5.16 -9.26
N PRO A 31 19.36 4.25 -9.12
CA PRO A 31 19.52 3.11 -8.24
C PRO A 31 20.76 2.35 -8.70
N LEU A 32 21.75 2.16 -7.82
CA LEU A 32 22.88 1.30 -8.16
C LEU A 32 22.29 -0.07 -8.53
N PRO A 33 22.68 -0.65 -9.68
CA PRO A 33 22.37 -2.04 -9.96
C PRO A 33 22.94 -2.84 -8.79
N ILE A 34 22.06 -3.37 -7.95
CA ILE A 34 22.48 -4.42 -7.03
C ILE A 34 22.77 -5.58 -7.97
N ASP A 35 23.96 -6.17 -7.83
CA ASP A 35 24.29 -7.38 -8.59
C ASP A 35 23.11 -8.34 -8.47
N ASP A 36 22.49 -8.68 -9.60
CA ASP A 36 21.39 -9.63 -9.68
C ASP A 36 21.90 -11.05 -9.35
N THR A 37 23.12 -11.20 -8.79
CA THR A 37 23.48 -12.40 -8.04
C THR A 37 22.35 -12.63 -7.06
N PRO A 38 21.60 -13.73 -7.25
CA PRO A 38 20.59 -14.08 -6.28
C PRO A 38 21.31 -14.13 -4.95
N SER A 39 20.91 -13.28 -4.01
CA SER A 39 21.00 -13.66 -2.61
C SER A 39 20.55 -15.12 -2.54
N TYR A 40 21.17 -15.95 -1.70
CA TYR A 40 20.81 -17.37 -1.59
C TYR A 40 19.28 -17.59 -1.34
N ASP A 41 18.54 -16.51 -1.05
CA ASP A 41 17.09 -16.43 -0.86
C ASP A 41 16.28 -15.73 -1.97
N ALA A 42 16.87 -15.28 -3.09
CA ALA A 42 16.16 -14.59 -4.17
C ALA A 42 15.57 -15.58 -5.19
N VAL A 43 14.24 -15.62 -5.26
CA VAL A 43 13.49 -16.36 -6.28
C VAL A 43 13.55 -15.65 -7.63
N ALA A 44 13.92 -16.40 -8.67
CA ALA A 44 13.92 -15.97 -10.06
C ALA A 44 12.57 -15.36 -10.48
N GLU A 45 12.61 -14.33 -11.31
CA GLU A 45 11.44 -13.83 -12.03
C GLU A 45 10.93 -14.93 -12.99
N ASP A 46 9.63 -14.98 -13.23
CA ASP A 46 9.13 -15.66 -14.44
C ASP A 46 9.69 -14.89 -15.64
N ASP A 47 10.61 -15.53 -16.37
CA ASP A 47 11.50 -15.05 -17.44
C ASP A 47 10.83 -14.29 -18.62
N TRP A 48 9.51 -14.11 -18.57
CA TRP A 48 8.70 -13.55 -19.67
C TRP A 48 7.87 -12.30 -19.29
N SER A 49 7.85 -11.86 -18.03
CA SER A 49 7.16 -10.62 -17.62
C SER A 49 8.18 -9.52 -17.29
N PRO A 50 8.00 -8.28 -17.78
CA PRO A 50 8.81 -7.15 -17.33
C PRO A 50 8.74 -7.04 -15.80
N GLY A 51 9.89 -6.87 -15.14
CA GLY A 51 9.94 -6.68 -13.70
C GLY A 51 9.06 -5.49 -13.27
N ALA A 52 8.55 -5.53 -12.04
CA ALA A 52 7.65 -4.47 -11.54
C ALA A 52 8.26 -3.06 -11.66
N TYR A 53 9.59 -2.94 -11.55
CA TYR A 53 10.27 -1.67 -11.74
C TYR A 53 10.29 -1.21 -13.22
N ASP A 54 10.41 -2.12 -14.18
CA ASP A 54 10.31 -1.77 -15.61
C ASP A 54 8.89 -1.34 -15.99
N THR A 55 7.88 -1.92 -15.36
CA THR A 55 6.50 -1.45 -15.46
C THR A 55 6.37 -0.04 -14.87
N TYR A 56 7.01 0.25 -13.74
CA TYR A 56 7.06 1.60 -13.19
C TYR A 56 7.73 2.58 -14.15
N LEU A 57 8.90 2.24 -14.72
CA LEU A 57 9.63 3.10 -15.66
C LEU A 57 8.82 3.44 -16.92
N ARG A 58 7.87 2.59 -17.32
CA ARG A 58 6.97 2.84 -18.46
C ARG A 58 5.64 3.48 -18.05
N SER A 59 5.39 3.63 -16.76
CA SER A 59 4.18 4.27 -16.23
C SER A 59 4.30 5.79 -16.30
N ARG A 60 3.17 6.49 -16.28
CA ARG A 60 3.12 7.96 -16.21
C ARG A 60 3.76 8.54 -14.95
N PHE A 61 4.02 7.72 -13.93
CA PHE A 61 4.60 8.16 -12.67
C PHE A 61 6.13 8.29 -12.75
N ALA A 62 6.79 7.58 -13.65
CA ALA A 62 8.25 7.70 -13.82
C ALA A 62 8.65 9.08 -14.35
N ASP A 63 7.88 9.63 -15.31
CA ASP A 63 8.18 10.93 -15.91
C ASP A 63 7.66 12.13 -15.10
N ARG A 64 6.88 11.87 -14.03
CA ARG A 64 6.35 12.91 -13.14
C ARG A 64 7.22 12.99 -11.89
N GLN A 65 7.53 14.22 -11.47
CA GLN A 65 8.17 14.46 -10.17
C GLN A 65 7.10 14.53 -9.08
N ALA A 66 7.16 13.62 -8.12
CA ALA A 66 6.32 13.70 -6.93
C ALA A 66 6.73 14.91 -6.06
N ALA A 67 5.75 15.58 -5.47
CA ALA A 67 6.00 16.66 -4.51
C ALA A 67 6.56 16.11 -3.19
N LEU A 68 6.05 14.95 -2.76
CA LEU A 68 6.52 14.23 -1.57
C LEU A 68 6.61 12.73 -1.91
N VAL A 69 7.65 12.07 -1.38
CA VAL A 69 7.95 10.64 -1.61
C VAL A 69 8.26 9.99 -0.28
N GLU A 70 7.75 8.77 -0.06
CA GLU A 70 7.91 8.02 1.18
C GLU A 70 7.54 8.87 2.42
N GLN A 71 6.47 9.67 2.28
CA GLN A 71 6.07 10.70 3.25
C GLN A 71 5.40 10.07 4.47
N PRO A 72 5.99 10.17 5.67
CA PRO A 72 5.34 9.69 6.89
C PRO A 72 4.15 10.56 7.27
N PHE A 73 3.16 9.96 7.92
CA PHE A 73 2.05 10.68 8.54
C PHE A 73 1.66 10.06 9.89
N ASN A 74 1.08 10.89 10.75
CA ASN A 74 0.42 10.48 11.98
C ASN A 74 -1.02 10.98 11.92
N LEU A 75 -1.97 10.07 11.73
CA LEU A 75 -3.39 10.39 11.69
C LEU A 75 -4.02 10.08 13.04
N GLU A 76 -4.60 11.09 13.67
CA GLU A 76 -5.32 10.95 14.94
C GLU A 76 -6.76 10.53 14.69
N VAL A 77 -7.17 9.40 15.29
CA VAL A 77 -8.53 8.85 15.21
C VAL A 77 -9.00 8.59 16.63
N GLY A 78 -9.82 9.50 17.16
CA GLY A 78 -10.23 9.46 18.56
C GLY A 78 -9.02 9.61 19.49
N ARG A 79 -8.69 8.54 20.23
CA ARG A 79 -7.53 8.49 21.14
C ARG A 79 -6.35 7.68 20.58
N THR A 80 -6.52 7.14 19.38
CA THR A 80 -5.55 6.27 18.73
C THR A 80 -4.84 7.03 17.61
N VAL A 81 -3.54 6.77 17.46
CA VAL A 81 -2.72 7.34 16.38
C VAL A 81 -2.40 6.25 15.37
N ILE A 82 -2.90 6.42 14.14
CA ILE A 82 -2.53 5.60 12.99
C ILE A 82 -1.25 6.19 12.40
N ARG A 83 -0.20 5.38 12.35
CA ARG A 83 1.07 5.74 11.73
C ARG A 83 1.18 5.05 10.38
N GLY A 84 1.59 5.79 9.37
CA GLY A 84 1.78 5.24 8.05
C GLY A 84 2.77 6.06 7.24
N ARG A 85 2.94 5.62 5.99
CA ARG A 85 3.79 6.27 5.01
C ARG A 85 3.10 6.21 3.66
N ILE A 86 3.03 7.35 2.99
CA ILE A 86 2.49 7.47 1.63
C ILE A 86 3.67 7.35 0.66
N ASP A 87 3.56 6.47 -0.34
CA ASP A 87 4.67 6.24 -1.28
C ASP A 87 4.98 7.49 -2.11
N ALA A 88 3.94 8.12 -2.69
CA ALA A 88 4.11 9.35 -3.45
C ALA A 88 2.86 10.24 -3.43
N ILE A 89 3.10 11.55 -3.38
CA ILE A 89 2.07 12.59 -3.55
C ILE A 89 2.47 13.45 -4.75
N TYR A 90 1.66 13.43 -5.80
CA TYR A 90 1.82 14.28 -6.98
C TYR A 90 0.88 15.49 -6.86
N VAL A 91 1.40 16.69 -7.15
CA VAL A 91 0.65 17.94 -7.04
C VAL A 91 0.67 18.69 -8.36
N GLU A 92 -0.50 19.03 -8.87
CA GLU A 92 -0.69 19.79 -10.10
C GLU A 92 -1.73 20.89 -9.85
N GLY A 93 -1.26 22.08 -9.48
CA GLY A 93 -2.13 23.17 -9.05
C GLY A 93 -2.85 22.85 -7.74
N ASP A 94 -4.17 22.85 -7.76
CA ASP A 94 -5.05 22.46 -6.65
C ASP A 94 -5.46 20.98 -6.69
N ARG A 95 -4.92 20.19 -7.63
CA ARG A 95 -5.14 18.75 -7.70
C ARG A 95 -4.00 17.98 -7.03
N TRP A 96 -4.37 17.08 -6.13
CA TRP A 96 -3.46 16.07 -5.58
C TRP A 96 -3.81 14.69 -6.12
N GLU A 97 -2.77 13.89 -6.34
CA GLU A 97 -2.89 12.46 -6.55
C GLU A 97 -1.93 11.72 -5.61
N ILE A 98 -2.51 10.99 -4.68
CA ILE A 98 -1.77 10.10 -3.78
C ILE A 98 -1.70 8.72 -4.43
N VAL A 99 -0.50 8.17 -4.53
CA VAL A 99 -0.25 6.89 -5.20
C VAL A 99 0.38 5.93 -4.22
N ASP A 100 -0.10 4.69 -4.25
CA ASP A 100 0.48 3.53 -3.57
C ASP A 100 0.88 2.50 -4.62
N PHE A 101 2.17 2.17 -4.69
CA PHE A 101 2.72 1.26 -5.68
C PHE A 101 2.64 -0.18 -5.17
N LYS A 102 2.06 -1.07 -5.97
CA LYS A 102 1.96 -2.50 -5.64
C LYS A 102 2.81 -3.33 -6.57
N SER A 103 3.71 -4.15 -6.03
CA SER A 103 4.56 -5.05 -6.84
C SER A 103 3.79 -6.22 -7.49
N GLY A 104 2.58 -6.51 -7.00
CA GLY A 104 1.76 -7.65 -7.44
C GLY A 104 0.51 -7.23 -8.20
N LEU A 105 -0.39 -8.20 -8.39
CA LEU A 105 -1.72 -8.00 -8.95
C LEU A 105 -2.71 -7.52 -7.87
N PRO A 106 -3.84 -6.90 -8.28
CA PRO A 106 -4.95 -6.62 -7.37
C PRO A 106 -5.42 -7.87 -6.62
N SER A 107 -5.72 -7.70 -5.33
CA SER A 107 -6.36 -8.73 -4.50
C SER A 107 -7.87 -8.53 -4.48
N ASP A 108 -8.64 -9.62 -4.39
CA ASP A 108 -10.09 -9.55 -4.17
C ASP A 108 -10.49 -9.22 -2.71
N ASP A 109 -9.52 -8.97 -1.82
CA ASP A 109 -9.78 -8.57 -0.44
C ASP A 109 -10.56 -7.24 -0.42
N PRO A 110 -11.79 -7.22 0.16
CA PRO A 110 -12.57 -5.99 0.27
C PRO A 110 -11.91 -4.93 1.15
N ASN A 111 -11.05 -5.33 2.09
CA ASN A 111 -10.37 -4.42 3.01
C ASN A 111 -9.14 -3.75 2.39
N ARG A 112 -8.73 -4.12 1.16
CA ARG A 112 -7.55 -3.52 0.51
C ARG A 112 -7.66 -1.99 0.39
N LEU A 113 -8.87 -1.48 0.21
CA LEU A 113 -9.13 -0.04 0.03
C LEU A 113 -8.87 0.79 1.29
N VAL A 114 -8.84 0.16 2.47
CA VAL A 114 -8.62 0.84 3.76
C VAL A 114 -7.33 1.66 3.75
N GLN A 115 -6.30 1.20 3.04
CA GLN A 115 -5.06 1.94 2.91
C GLN A 115 -5.25 3.28 2.18
N LEU A 116 -5.90 3.28 1.01
CA LEU A 116 -6.20 4.52 0.27
C LEU A 116 -7.19 5.41 1.04
N GLN A 117 -8.14 4.81 1.76
CA GLN A 117 -9.06 5.54 2.64
C GLN A 117 -8.29 6.29 3.74
N ALA A 118 -7.35 5.62 4.42
CA ALA A 118 -6.51 6.26 5.42
C ALA A 118 -5.65 7.39 4.82
N TYR A 119 -5.14 7.22 3.61
CA TYR A 119 -4.38 8.26 2.91
C TYR A 119 -5.24 9.47 2.54
N ALA A 120 -6.48 9.26 2.07
CA ALA A 120 -7.38 10.36 1.77
C ALA A 120 -7.76 11.15 3.04
N VAL A 121 -8.01 10.45 4.15
CA VAL A 121 -8.27 11.11 5.44
C VAL A 121 -7.04 11.87 5.90
N ALA A 122 -5.84 11.27 5.81
CA ALA A 122 -4.60 11.94 6.15
C ALA A 122 -4.35 13.19 5.27
N ALA A 123 -4.66 13.16 3.98
CA ALA A 123 -4.54 14.30 3.07
C ALA A 123 -5.35 15.53 3.51
N ASN A 124 -6.44 15.31 4.24
CA ASN A 124 -7.31 16.38 4.74
C ASN A 124 -6.95 16.81 6.18
N ASP A 125 -6.43 15.89 7.00
CA ASP A 125 -6.25 16.10 8.44
C ASP A 125 -4.80 16.38 8.86
N VAL A 126 -3.84 15.99 8.03
CA VAL A 126 -2.41 16.09 8.33
C VAL A 126 -1.79 17.21 7.50
N ASP A 127 -1.05 18.09 8.17
CA ASP A 127 -0.27 19.12 7.49
C ASP A 127 0.97 18.49 6.85
N PHE A 128 0.93 18.38 5.52
CA PHE A 128 2.06 17.93 4.71
C PHE A 128 2.94 19.09 4.21
N GLY A 129 2.71 20.33 4.66
CA GLY A 129 3.42 21.52 4.17
C GLY A 129 3.04 21.89 2.72
N LEU A 130 1.93 21.36 2.22
CA LEU A 130 1.39 21.59 0.89
C LEU A 130 0.00 22.25 1.01
N PRO A 131 -0.40 23.14 0.08
CA PRO A 131 -1.76 23.69 0.07
C PRO A 131 -2.80 22.59 -0.11
N SER A 132 -3.89 22.65 0.68
CA SER A 132 -4.96 21.66 0.61
C SER A 132 -5.54 21.53 -0.81
N PRO A 133 -5.77 20.31 -1.31
CA PRO A 133 -6.32 20.09 -2.64
C PRO A 133 -7.80 20.45 -2.73
N ALA A 134 -8.24 20.97 -3.88
CA ALA A 134 -9.65 21.04 -4.26
C ALA A 134 -10.11 19.76 -4.99
N ASP A 135 -9.19 19.06 -5.67
CA ASP A 135 -9.41 17.75 -6.30
C ASP A 135 -8.40 16.75 -5.71
N LEU A 136 -8.88 15.72 -5.03
CA LEU A 136 -8.04 14.68 -4.45
C LEU A 136 -8.34 13.33 -5.12
N ARG A 137 -7.29 12.68 -5.60
CA ARG A 137 -7.34 11.30 -6.09
C ARG A 137 -6.43 10.41 -5.27
N VAL A 138 -6.86 9.18 -5.06
CA VAL A 138 -6.06 8.13 -4.45
C VAL A 138 -5.99 6.94 -5.41
N THR A 139 -4.79 6.44 -5.65
CA THR A 139 -4.52 5.48 -6.74
C THR A 139 -3.69 4.31 -6.21
N PHE A 140 -4.15 3.08 -6.46
CA PHE A 140 -3.26 1.93 -6.47
C PHE A 140 -2.62 1.79 -7.86
N ALA A 141 -1.29 1.80 -7.93
CA ALA A 141 -0.53 1.51 -9.13
C ALA A 141 0.06 0.11 -9.02
N TYR A 142 -0.64 -0.88 -9.58
CA TYR A 142 -0.18 -2.27 -9.66
C TYR A 142 0.82 -2.41 -10.79
N LEU A 143 2.05 -2.75 -10.44
CA LEU A 143 3.19 -2.83 -11.34
C LEU A 143 3.49 -4.27 -11.78
N GLY A 144 2.88 -5.26 -11.12
CA GLY A 144 2.93 -6.66 -11.53
C GLY A 144 1.99 -6.96 -12.70
N GLY A 145 2.34 -7.95 -13.52
CA GLY A 145 1.44 -8.48 -14.56
C GLY A 145 1.12 -7.52 -15.71
N GLY A 146 1.99 -6.54 -15.99
CA GLY A 146 1.86 -5.63 -17.14
C GLY A 146 1.29 -4.25 -16.84
N GLY A 147 0.94 -3.95 -15.59
CA GLY A 147 0.50 -2.62 -15.17
C GLY A 147 -1.02 -2.47 -15.09
N HIS A 148 -1.52 -1.99 -13.95
CA HIS A 148 -2.93 -1.64 -13.76
C HIS A 148 -3.05 -0.51 -12.73
N GLU A 149 -3.88 0.48 -13.00
CA GLU A 149 -4.17 1.58 -12.07
C GLU A 149 -5.63 1.48 -11.61
N GLU A 150 -5.84 1.51 -10.29
CA GLU A 150 -7.16 1.63 -9.67
C GLU A 150 -7.24 2.99 -8.97
N THR A 151 -7.95 3.95 -9.58
CA THR A 151 -8.03 5.35 -9.11
C THR A 151 -9.41 5.67 -8.57
N HIS A 152 -9.46 6.28 -7.39
CA HIS A 152 -10.68 6.78 -6.75
C HIS A 152 -10.62 8.31 -6.63
N VAL A 153 -11.71 8.98 -6.99
CA VAL A 153 -11.89 10.40 -6.68
C VAL A 153 -12.35 10.49 -5.22
N ALA A 154 -11.49 11.05 -4.37
CA ALA A 154 -11.78 11.24 -2.95
C ALA A 154 -12.57 12.54 -2.76
N ASP A 155 -13.77 12.59 -3.35
CA ASP A 155 -14.71 13.67 -3.09
C ASP A 155 -15.14 13.68 -1.62
N ARG A 156 -15.92 14.69 -1.24
CA ARG A 156 -16.39 14.83 0.15
C ARG A 156 -17.09 13.57 0.66
N GLY A 157 -18.00 13.00 -0.12
CA GLY A 157 -18.78 11.84 0.31
C GLY A 157 -17.95 10.56 0.40
N TRP A 158 -16.98 10.38 -0.51
CA TRP A 158 -16.03 9.27 -0.45
C TRP A 158 -15.11 9.41 0.77
N THR A 159 -14.62 10.62 1.04
CA THR A 159 -13.74 10.92 2.18
C THR A 159 -14.46 10.75 3.53
N GLU A 160 -15.74 11.14 3.61
CA GLU A 160 -16.58 10.87 4.79
C GLU A 160 -16.70 9.35 5.04
N ARG A 161 -17.01 8.56 4.00
CA ARG A 161 -17.04 7.08 4.12
C ARG A 161 -15.69 6.46 4.44
N ALA A 162 -14.60 7.03 3.93
CA ALA A 162 -13.24 6.61 4.26
C ALA A 162 -12.94 6.84 5.74
N ARG A 163 -13.33 8.00 6.29
CA ARG A 163 -13.22 8.28 7.73
C ARG A 163 -14.04 7.31 8.56
N ASP A 164 -15.27 7.01 8.15
CA ASP A 164 -16.13 6.05 8.86
C ASP A 164 -15.50 4.65 8.87
N ALA A 165 -14.96 4.20 7.73
CA ALA A 165 -14.28 2.90 7.63
C ALA A 165 -13.05 2.82 8.55
N VAL A 166 -12.19 3.83 8.52
CA VAL A 166 -10.99 3.92 9.37
C VAL A 166 -11.39 3.97 10.86
N THR A 167 -12.39 4.78 11.20
CA THR A 167 -12.88 4.91 12.59
C THR A 167 -13.52 3.62 13.09
N GLY A 168 -14.27 2.92 12.23
CA GLY A 168 -14.86 1.63 12.54
C GLY A 168 -13.79 0.57 12.85
N LEU A 169 -12.72 0.52 12.06
CA LEU A 169 -11.59 -0.38 12.31
C LEU A 169 -10.88 -0.06 13.63
N VAL A 170 -10.60 1.22 13.91
CA VAL A 170 -10.01 1.63 15.19
C VAL A 170 -10.91 1.23 16.36
N SER A 171 -12.22 1.47 16.25
CA SER A 171 -13.19 1.10 17.29
C SER A 171 -13.24 -0.41 17.52
N GLY A 172 -13.15 -1.22 16.45
CA GLY A 172 -13.06 -2.68 16.54
C GLY A 172 -11.80 -3.13 17.28
N ILE A 173 -10.66 -2.53 16.98
CA ILE A 173 -9.39 -2.80 17.68
C ILE A 173 -9.48 -2.43 19.16
N GLU A 174 -10.01 -1.24 19.49
CA GLU A 174 -10.14 -0.76 20.87
C GLU A 174 -11.10 -1.61 21.71
N SER A 175 -12.17 -2.13 21.09
CA SER A 175 -13.15 -3.01 21.76
C SER A 175 -12.73 -4.48 21.81
N GLY A 176 -11.61 -4.85 21.20
CA GLY A 176 -11.15 -6.24 21.15
C GLY A 176 -11.97 -7.14 20.22
N ALA A 177 -12.68 -6.55 19.25
CA ALA A 177 -13.49 -7.27 18.27
C ALA A 177 -12.59 -7.87 17.17
N PHE A 178 -12.06 -9.06 17.43
CA PHE A 178 -11.20 -9.83 16.51
C PHE A 178 -11.90 -11.10 16.01
N GLU A 179 -13.17 -10.99 15.62
CA GLU A 179 -13.94 -12.11 15.09
C GLU A 179 -13.27 -12.69 13.83
N GLU A 180 -13.21 -14.02 13.74
CA GLU A 180 -12.58 -14.66 12.59
C GLU A 180 -13.43 -14.49 11.32
N THR A 181 -12.80 -13.96 10.27
CA THR A 181 -13.40 -13.84 8.93
C THR A 181 -12.72 -14.84 7.99
N PRO A 182 -13.21 -16.09 7.88
CA PRO A 182 -12.62 -17.07 6.98
C PRO A 182 -12.78 -16.67 5.50
N GLY A 183 -11.74 -16.87 4.69
CA GLY A 183 -11.73 -16.50 3.27
C GLY A 183 -10.49 -17.01 2.54
N THR A 184 -10.31 -16.63 1.27
CA THR A 184 -9.21 -17.10 0.43
C THR A 184 -7.82 -16.83 1.02
N TRP A 185 -7.69 -15.76 1.81
CA TRP A 185 -6.49 -15.41 2.58
C TRP A 185 -6.07 -16.46 3.62
N CYS A 186 -6.98 -17.33 4.07
CA CYS A 186 -6.65 -18.41 5.01
C CYS A 186 -5.56 -19.35 4.45
N ARG A 187 -5.43 -19.48 3.11
CA ARG A 187 -4.40 -20.30 2.44
C ARG A 187 -2.97 -19.84 2.77
N HIS A 188 -2.79 -18.56 3.10
CA HIS A 188 -1.50 -17.93 3.37
C HIS A 188 -1.40 -17.36 4.79
N CYS A 189 -2.36 -17.66 5.66
CA CYS A 189 -2.41 -17.13 7.02
C CYS A 189 -1.48 -17.92 7.96
N ASP A 190 -0.47 -17.24 8.52
CA ASP A 190 0.50 -17.84 9.47
C ASP A 190 -0.18 -18.45 10.70
N PHE A 191 -1.35 -17.93 11.08
CA PHE A 191 -2.11 -18.33 12.25
C PHE A 191 -3.21 -19.36 11.95
N VAL A 192 -3.38 -19.81 10.69
CA VAL A 192 -4.46 -20.74 10.32
C VAL A 192 -4.43 -22.03 11.15
N ARG A 193 -3.23 -22.46 11.58
CA ARG A 193 -3.05 -23.64 12.44
C ARG A 193 -3.77 -23.50 13.79
N PHE A 194 -3.97 -22.27 14.26
CA PHE A 194 -4.62 -21.91 15.52
C PHE A 194 -6.04 -21.35 15.34
N CYS A 195 -6.53 -21.23 14.10
CA CYS A 195 -7.83 -20.65 13.77
C CYS A 195 -8.80 -21.75 13.30
N PRO A 196 -9.75 -22.23 14.14
CA PRO A 196 -10.70 -23.27 13.75
C PRO A 196 -11.50 -22.92 12.49
N ALA A 197 -12.05 -21.70 12.43
CA ALA A 197 -12.83 -21.22 11.29
C ALA A 197 -12.03 -21.22 9.98
N GLY A 198 -10.76 -20.80 10.04
CA GLY A 198 -9.87 -20.81 8.87
C GLY A 198 -9.53 -22.23 8.40
N ARG A 199 -9.37 -23.19 9.32
CA ARG A 199 -9.16 -24.60 8.94
C ARG A 199 -10.41 -25.22 8.31
N GLU A 200 -11.58 -24.89 8.83
CA GLU A 200 -12.86 -25.34 8.26
C GLU A 200 -13.02 -24.83 6.82
N PHE A 201 -12.73 -23.55 6.57
CA PHE A 201 -12.76 -22.97 5.23
C PHE A 201 -11.78 -23.64 4.23
N LEU A 202 -10.63 -24.11 4.69
CA LEU A 202 -9.66 -24.82 3.84
C LEU A 202 -9.95 -26.31 3.66
N GLY A 203 -10.72 -26.91 4.58
CA GLY A 203 -11.07 -28.32 4.58
C GLY A 203 -12.34 -28.65 3.80
N GLY A 204 -13.19 -27.66 3.53
CA GLY A 204 -14.33 -27.74 2.61
C GLY A 204 -13.95 -27.44 1.16
#